data_AF-A0A3M9ZLE0-F1
#
_entry.id   AF-A0A3M9ZLE0-F1
#
_cell.length_a   1.000
_cell.length_b   1.000
_cell.length_c   1.000
_cell.angle_alpha   90.00
_cell.angle_beta   90.00
_cell.angle_gamma   90.00
#
_symmetry.space_group_name_H-M   'P 1'
#
loop_
_entity.id
_entity.type
_entity.pdbx_description
1 polymer ?
#
loop_
_entity_poly.entity_id
_entity_poly.type
_entity_poly.pdbx_seq_one_letter_code
_entity_poly.pdbx_strand_id
1 'polypeptide(L)'
;MAAGMALVAAPVALALAAYPDTFELGWNQGRGGALFAVAFAVAELAMLRVDISARRAAACVPIAAGAIAYIVAAESGLRESLASASATAGVELSASWTWMWDIAIITAFMVATLHVLLGRRWLRLTPAGPIFLGGSALILGLDAYFPYNRLGALQYVVPYMVELNVWLVTAFDLGTAIARDNMMFLSGDHGHFALQVFWPSAGVHSIIIYSLVMMAFLLKMRVPARRKAVWFAVGIVGTVAVNVVRIFLLSWYALKVTADAERWEEFHSVAGEIMFLPWLFAFIAVVMAVETRRARRLERAQA
;
A
#
# COMPACT_ATOMS: atom_id res chain seq x y z
N MET A 1 17.99 -11.14 -17.90
CA MET A 1 17.22 -10.57 -16.76
C MET A 1 16.86 -9.10 -16.95
N ALA A 2 17.81 -8.22 -17.28
CA ALA A 2 17.56 -6.76 -17.46
C ALA A 2 16.35 -6.42 -18.35
N ALA A 3 16.21 -7.08 -19.51
CA ALA A 3 15.06 -6.88 -20.39
C ALA A 3 13.71 -7.20 -19.72
N GLY A 4 13.65 -8.23 -18.88
CA GLY A 4 12.42 -8.58 -18.15
C GLY A 4 12.05 -7.55 -17.09
N MET A 5 13.04 -7.01 -16.38
CA MET A 5 12.84 -5.93 -15.40
C MET A 5 12.35 -4.65 -16.10
N ALA A 6 12.97 -4.28 -17.22
CA ALA A 6 12.55 -3.13 -18.02
C ALA A 6 11.11 -3.29 -18.54
N LEU A 7 10.75 -4.47 -19.05
CA LEU A 7 9.40 -4.77 -19.52
C LEU A 7 8.36 -4.63 -18.41
N VAL A 8 8.61 -5.18 -17.22
CA VAL A 8 7.70 -5.08 -16.07
C VAL A 8 7.55 -3.64 -15.58
N ALA A 9 8.61 -2.83 -15.65
CA ALA A 9 8.56 -1.43 -15.25
C ALA A 9 7.93 -0.51 -16.32
N ALA A 10 7.91 -0.92 -17.60
CA ALA A 10 7.69 -0.02 -18.72
C ALA A 10 6.37 0.78 -18.66
N PRO A 11 5.18 0.20 -18.42
CA PRO A 11 3.95 0.99 -18.41
C PRO A 11 3.91 2.02 -17.29
N VAL A 12 4.41 1.66 -16.10
CA VAL A 12 4.45 2.56 -14.94
C VAL A 12 5.51 3.64 -15.12
N ALA A 13 6.69 3.30 -15.65
CA ALA A 13 7.75 4.26 -15.93
C ALA A 13 7.32 5.27 -17.02
N LEU A 14 6.62 4.81 -18.05
CA LEU A 14 6.05 5.68 -19.07
C LEU A 14 4.97 6.59 -18.47
N ALA A 15 4.06 6.04 -17.67
CA ALA A 15 3.04 6.84 -17.00
C ALA A 15 3.68 7.91 -16.11
N LEU A 16 4.73 7.57 -15.37
CA LEU A 16 5.44 8.54 -14.51
C LEU A 16 6.10 9.65 -15.33
N ALA A 17 6.65 9.32 -16.50
CA ALA A 17 7.30 10.29 -17.36
C ALA A 17 6.30 11.19 -18.12
N ALA A 18 5.18 10.63 -18.58
CA ALA A 18 4.20 11.33 -19.41
C ALA A 18 3.09 12.03 -18.58
N TYR A 19 2.75 11.47 -17.41
CA TYR A 19 1.64 11.89 -16.57
C TYR A 19 2.05 11.91 -15.07
N PRO A 20 3.10 12.68 -14.71
CA PRO A 20 3.69 12.66 -13.36
C PRO A 20 2.68 13.02 -12.27
N ASP A 21 1.73 13.92 -12.57
CA ASP A 21 0.71 14.39 -11.62
C ASP A 21 -0.26 13.27 -11.18
N THR A 22 -0.29 12.15 -11.90
CA THR A 22 -1.12 10.99 -11.53
C THR A 22 -0.45 10.08 -10.49
N PHE A 23 0.74 10.40 -10.02
CA PHE A 23 1.52 9.61 -9.05
C PHE A 23 1.45 10.16 -7.62
N GLU A 24 0.23 10.53 -7.20
CA GLU A 24 -0.01 10.86 -5.80
C GLU A 24 0.10 9.60 -4.92
N LEU A 25 0.73 9.78 -3.76
CA LEU A 25 0.90 8.80 -2.69
C LEU A 25 -0.29 8.82 -1.71
N GLY A 26 -1.37 9.51 -2.05
CA GLY A 26 -2.58 9.50 -1.27
C GLY A 26 -3.42 8.26 -1.54
N TRP A 27 -4.21 7.87 -0.54
CA TRP A 27 -5.29 6.90 -0.74
C TRP A 27 -6.23 7.42 -1.83
N ASN A 28 -6.66 6.55 -2.76
CA ASN A 28 -7.58 6.86 -3.85
C ASN A 28 -7.28 8.12 -4.69
N GLN A 29 -6.01 8.54 -4.72
CA GLN A 29 -5.59 9.78 -5.37
C GLN A 29 -4.67 9.55 -6.57
N GLY A 30 -4.16 8.33 -6.78
CA GLY A 30 -3.27 8.11 -7.90
C GLY A 30 -2.69 6.71 -8.05
N ARG A 31 -1.64 6.66 -8.87
CA ARG A 31 -0.84 5.48 -9.21
C ARG A 31 0.41 5.33 -8.36
N GLY A 32 0.58 6.11 -7.29
CA GLY A 32 1.75 6.04 -6.40
C GLY A 32 2.06 4.61 -5.95
N GLY A 33 1.02 3.85 -5.60
CA GLY A 33 1.07 2.42 -5.29
C GLY A 33 1.80 1.57 -6.35
N ALA A 34 1.66 1.89 -7.64
CA ALA A 34 2.26 1.14 -8.73
C ALA A 34 3.80 1.21 -8.73
N LEU A 35 4.39 2.28 -8.20
CA LEU A 35 5.84 2.39 -8.05
C LEU A 35 6.37 1.34 -7.08
N PHE A 36 5.68 1.10 -5.97
CA PHE A 36 6.06 0.06 -5.01
C PHE A 36 5.94 -1.34 -5.60
N ALA A 37 4.90 -1.60 -6.38
CA ALA A 37 4.74 -2.87 -7.06
C ALA A 37 5.86 -3.15 -8.06
N VAL A 38 6.27 -2.13 -8.83
CA VAL A 38 7.44 -2.22 -9.72
C VAL A 38 8.70 -2.45 -8.93
N ALA A 39 8.92 -1.72 -7.84
CA ALA A 39 10.08 -1.92 -6.96
C ALA A 39 10.15 -3.36 -6.42
N PHE A 40 9.03 -3.92 -5.94
CA PHE A 40 8.96 -5.32 -5.51
C PHE A 40 9.28 -6.28 -6.65
N ALA A 41 8.64 -6.13 -7.80
CA ALA A 41 8.82 -7.04 -8.92
C ALA A 41 10.26 -6.98 -9.47
N VAL A 42 10.85 -5.79 -9.59
CA VAL A 42 12.24 -5.60 -10.02
C VAL A 42 13.21 -6.19 -9.01
N ALA A 43 13.02 -5.94 -7.71
CA ALA A 43 13.87 -6.52 -6.67
C ALA A 43 13.82 -8.05 -6.67
N GLU A 44 12.62 -8.64 -6.77
CA GLU A 44 12.45 -10.09 -6.84
C GLU A 44 13.07 -10.68 -8.12
N LEU A 45 12.90 -10.03 -9.27
CA LEU A 45 13.51 -10.44 -10.54
C LEU A 45 15.04 -10.32 -10.53
N ALA A 46 15.60 -9.25 -9.95
CA ALA A 46 17.04 -9.04 -9.85
C ALA A 46 17.74 -10.14 -9.02
N MET A 47 17.04 -10.71 -8.05
CA MET A 47 17.53 -11.85 -7.26
C MET A 47 17.48 -13.18 -8.02
N LEU A 48 16.75 -13.26 -9.13
CA LEU A 48 16.68 -14.47 -9.94
C LEU A 48 17.92 -14.59 -10.84
N ARG A 49 18.60 -15.74 -10.73
CA ARG A 49 19.66 -16.15 -11.67
C ARG A 49 19.08 -16.95 -12.84
N VAL A 50 18.06 -16.40 -13.50
CA VAL A 50 17.35 -17.07 -14.61
C VAL A 50 17.58 -16.30 -15.90
N ASP A 51 17.94 -17.00 -16.96
CA ASP A 51 18.00 -16.41 -18.30
C ASP A 51 16.61 -16.38 -18.93
N ILE A 52 16.22 -15.19 -19.38
CA ILE A 52 14.97 -14.95 -20.08
C ILE A 52 15.29 -15.00 -21.57
N SER A 53 14.64 -15.90 -22.30
CA SER A 53 14.83 -16.00 -23.75
C SER A 53 14.26 -14.78 -24.48
N ALA A 54 14.92 -14.35 -25.54
CA ALA A 54 14.48 -13.22 -26.37
C ALA A 54 13.04 -13.39 -26.88
N ARG A 55 12.64 -14.63 -27.21
CA ARG A 55 11.26 -14.94 -27.64
C ARG A 55 10.23 -14.60 -26.54
N ARG A 56 10.50 -14.93 -25.27
CA ARG A 56 9.58 -14.62 -24.17
C ARG A 56 9.54 -13.13 -23.87
N ALA A 57 10.68 -12.45 -23.93
CA ALA A 57 10.75 -11.00 -23.77
C ALA A 57 9.95 -10.29 -24.90
N ALA A 58 10.14 -10.70 -26.16
CA ALA A 58 9.39 -10.17 -27.29
C ALA A 58 7.87 -10.39 -27.15
N ALA A 59 7.44 -11.54 -26.63
CA ALA A 59 6.03 -11.82 -26.39
C ALA A 59 5.38 -10.91 -25.31
N CYS A 60 6.17 -10.25 -24.46
CA CYS A 60 5.67 -9.29 -23.47
C CYS A 60 5.44 -7.90 -24.06
N VAL A 61 6.05 -7.57 -25.21
CA VAL A 61 5.90 -6.26 -25.86
C VAL A 61 4.44 -5.90 -26.15
N PRO A 62 3.60 -6.76 -26.78
CA PRO A 62 2.20 -6.41 -27.00
C PRO A 62 1.39 -6.26 -25.69
N ILE A 63 1.76 -6.98 -24.63
CA ILE A 63 1.13 -6.85 -23.31
C ILE A 63 1.45 -5.49 -22.70
N ALA A 64 2.73 -5.08 -22.75
CA ALA A 64 3.16 -3.76 -22.31
C ALA A 64 2.50 -2.65 -23.14
N ALA A 65 2.43 -2.81 -24.46
CA ALA A 65 1.76 -1.87 -25.36
C ALA A 65 0.27 -1.73 -25.03
N GLY A 66 -0.42 -2.82 -24.70
CA GLY A 66 -1.83 -2.78 -24.28
C GLY A 66 -2.03 -2.01 -22.97
N ALA A 67 -1.17 -2.23 -21.98
CA ALA A 67 -1.21 -1.48 -20.71
C ALA A 67 -0.92 0.01 -20.91
N ILE A 68 0.06 0.34 -21.76
CA ILE A 68 0.39 1.72 -22.13
C ILE A 68 -0.78 2.37 -22.88
N ALA A 69 -1.39 1.67 -23.84
CA ALA A 69 -2.54 2.17 -24.58
C ALA A 69 -3.72 2.45 -23.64
N TYR A 70 -3.97 1.59 -22.65
CA TYR A 70 -4.96 1.86 -21.62
C TYR A 70 -4.63 3.15 -20.83
N ILE A 71 -3.38 3.31 -20.37
CA ILE A 71 -2.97 4.51 -19.61
C ILE A 71 -3.17 5.77 -20.44
N VAL A 72 -2.73 5.76 -21.70
CA VAL A 72 -2.93 6.89 -22.63
C VAL A 72 -4.42 7.17 -22.82
N ALA A 73 -5.24 6.13 -23.01
CA ALA A 73 -6.69 6.29 -23.14
C ALA A 73 -7.34 6.86 -21.86
N ALA A 74 -6.89 6.41 -20.68
CA ALA A 74 -7.33 6.90 -19.38
C ALA A 74 -7.15 8.42 -19.28
N GLU A 75 -5.97 8.92 -19.65
CA GLU A 75 -5.66 10.36 -19.66
C GLU A 75 -6.25 11.12 -20.87
N SER A 76 -6.87 10.42 -21.82
CA SER A 76 -7.48 11.01 -23.02
C SER A 76 -9.03 11.00 -23.01
N GLY A 77 -9.67 10.76 -21.87
CA GLY A 77 -11.15 10.77 -21.74
C GLY A 77 -11.78 9.50 -21.19
N LEU A 78 -11.04 8.38 -21.12
CA LEU A 78 -11.58 7.13 -20.59
C LEU A 78 -11.81 7.21 -19.07
N ARG A 79 -11.01 7.99 -18.32
CA ARG A 79 -11.17 8.16 -16.88
C ARG A 79 -12.51 8.81 -16.54
N GLU A 80 -12.90 9.84 -17.28
CA GLU A 80 -14.19 10.53 -17.17
C GLU A 80 -15.34 9.58 -17.53
N SER A 81 -15.13 8.73 -18.53
CA SER A 81 -16.10 7.70 -18.90
C SER A 81 -16.27 6.67 -17.77
N LEU A 82 -15.19 6.24 -17.13
CA LEU A 82 -15.26 5.37 -15.94
C LEU A 82 -15.93 6.09 -14.76
N ALA A 83 -15.64 7.37 -14.54
CA ALA A 83 -16.24 8.17 -13.49
C ALA A 83 -17.75 8.32 -13.68
N SER A 84 -18.21 8.59 -14.90
CA SER A 84 -19.64 8.65 -15.22
C SER A 84 -20.35 7.29 -15.08
N ALA A 85 -19.67 6.20 -15.42
CA ALA A 85 -20.18 4.84 -15.20
C ALA A 85 -20.29 4.45 -13.72
N SER A 86 -19.62 5.15 -12.80
CA SER A 86 -19.73 4.86 -11.35
C SER A 86 -21.16 5.00 -10.84
N ALA A 87 -21.90 6.00 -11.33
CA ALA A 87 -23.29 6.25 -10.91
C ALA A 87 -24.22 5.10 -11.31
N THR A 88 -24.07 4.55 -12.52
CA THR A 88 -24.87 3.41 -12.98
C THR A 88 -24.45 2.10 -12.33
N ALA A 89 -23.19 1.99 -11.88
CA ALA A 89 -22.67 0.84 -11.16
C ALA A 89 -23.07 0.81 -9.67
N GLY A 90 -23.80 1.82 -9.16
CA GLY A 90 -24.17 1.91 -7.74
C GLY A 90 -22.98 2.16 -6.81
N VAL A 91 -21.93 2.77 -7.34
CA VAL A 91 -20.71 3.16 -6.60
C VAL A 91 -20.95 4.48 -5.90
N GLU A 92 -20.45 4.61 -4.67
CA GLU A 92 -20.60 5.82 -3.87
C GLU A 92 -19.37 6.74 -3.96
N LEU A 93 -18.18 6.16 -4.10
CA LEU A 93 -16.92 6.91 -4.17
C LEU A 93 -16.26 6.73 -5.54
N SER A 94 -16.57 7.66 -6.45
CA SER A 94 -16.11 7.63 -7.85
C SER A 94 -14.59 7.67 -7.99
N ALA A 95 -13.88 8.36 -7.08
CA ALA A 95 -12.42 8.40 -7.09
C ALA A 95 -11.82 7.00 -6.90
N SER A 96 -12.23 6.28 -5.85
CA SER A 96 -11.76 4.90 -5.60
C SER A 96 -12.12 3.96 -6.75
N TRP A 97 -13.26 4.15 -7.40
CA TRP A 97 -13.65 3.39 -8.60
C TRP A 97 -12.75 3.63 -9.81
N THR A 98 -12.44 4.89 -10.12
CA THR A 98 -11.59 5.19 -11.29
C THR A 98 -10.17 4.68 -11.09
N TRP A 99 -9.56 4.92 -9.93
CA TRP A 99 -8.21 4.44 -9.63
C TRP A 99 -8.14 2.92 -9.45
N MET A 100 -9.22 2.26 -8.98
CA MET A 100 -9.30 0.81 -8.94
C MET A 100 -9.01 0.20 -10.32
N TRP A 101 -9.58 0.74 -11.39
CA TRP A 101 -9.39 0.22 -12.75
C TRP A 101 -7.95 0.36 -13.21
N ASP A 102 -7.30 1.49 -12.93
CA ASP A 102 -5.89 1.69 -13.25
C ASP A 102 -5.01 0.64 -12.55
N ILE A 103 -5.20 0.47 -11.25
CA ILE A 103 -4.44 -0.51 -10.47
C ILE A 103 -4.78 -1.94 -10.92
N ALA A 104 -6.03 -2.25 -11.26
CA ALA A 104 -6.44 -3.56 -11.77
C ALA A 104 -5.80 -3.89 -13.13
N ILE A 105 -5.76 -2.94 -14.06
CA ILE A 105 -5.12 -3.12 -15.36
C ILE A 105 -3.61 -3.29 -15.21
N ILE A 106 -2.96 -2.49 -14.36
CA ILE A 106 -1.53 -2.66 -14.05
C ILE A 106 -1.27 -4.02 -13.38
N THR A 107 -2.17 -4.48 -12.51
CA THR A 107 -2.11 -5.83 -11.91
C THR A 107 -2.16 -6.91 -12.98
N ALA A 108 -3.15 -6.84 -13.89
CA ALA A 108 -3.34 -7.82 -14.96
C ALA A 108 -2.13 -7.85 -15.90
N PHE A 109 -1.62 -6.67 -16.29
CA PHE A 109 -0.38 -6.52 -17.04
C PHE A 109 0.80 -7.20 -16.34
N MET A 110 1.00 -6.92 -15.05
CA MET A 110 2.13 -7.46 -14.29
C MET A 110 2.04 -8.98 -14.17
N VAL A 111 0.86 -9.52 -13.85
CA VAL A 111 0.60 -10.97 -13.81
C VAL A 111 0.88 -11.62 -15.16
N ALA A 112 0.33 -11.06 -16.25
CA ALA A 112 0.50 -11.60 -17.60
C ALA A 112 1.98 -11.60 -18.01
N THR A 113 2.69 -10.50 -17.78
CA THR A 113 4.12 -10.36 -18.09
C THR A 113 4.94 -11.36 -17.30
N LEU A 114 4.77 -11.43 -15.98
CA LEU A 114 5.49 -12.40 -15.14
C LEU A 114 5.18 -13.84 -15.52
N HIS A 115 3.93 -14.14 -15.92
CA HIS A 115 3.55 -15.45 -16.42
C HIS A 115 4.24 -15.81 -17.73
N VAL A 116 4.35 -14.89 -18.69
CA VAL A 116 5.08 -15.14 -19.95
C VAL A 116 6.58 -15.33 -19.70
N LEU A 117 7.18 -14.51 -18.83
CA LEU A 117 8.61 -14.57 -18.53
C LEU A 117 8.99 -15.86 -17.78
N LEU A 118 8.25 -16.20 -16.73
CA LEU A 118 8.63 -17.24 -15.75
C LEU A 118 7.73 -18.49 -15.78
N GLY A 119 6.67 -18.50 -16.59
CA GLY A 119 5.62 -19.52 -16.54
C GLY A 119 4.89 -19.52 -15.20
N ARG A 120 4.24 -20.64 -14.84
CA ARG A 120 3.55 -20.79 -13.52
C ARG A 120 4.45 -20.58 -12.29
N ARG A 121 5.77 -20.56 -12.46
CA ARG A 121 6.72 -20.38 -11.35
C ARG A 121 6.70 -18.96 -10.77
N TRP A 122 6.15 -17.97 -11.48
CA TRP A 122 6.07 -16.58 -11.00
C TRP A 122 5.39 -16.48 -9.63
N LEU A 123 4.34 -17.27 -9.38
CA LEU A 123 3.60 -17.31 -8.11
C LEU A 123 4.50 -17.58 -6.89
N ARG A 124 5.60 -18.32 -7.10
CA ARG A 124 6.57 -18.63 -6.05
C ARG A 124 7.78 -17.70 -6.07
N LEU A 125 8.15 -17.18 -7.23
CA LEU A 125 9.39 -16.43 -7.42
C LEU A 125 9.19 -14.93 -7.24
N THR A 126 8.15 -14.36 -7.84
CA THR A 126 7.89 -12.92 -7.93
C THR A 126 6.42 -12.53 -7.65
N PRO A 127 5.78 -12.99 -6.55
CA PRO A 127 4.39 -12.67 -6.26
C PRO A 127 4.17 -11.32 -5.55
N ALA A 128 5.19 -10.65 -5.00
CA ALA A 128 4.96 -9.53 -4.10
C ALA A 128 4.30 -8.33 -4.80
N GLY A 129 4.80 -7.94 -5.98
CA GLY A 129 4.21 -6.87 -6.80
C GLY A 129 2.74 -7.14 -7.18
N PRO A 130 2.41 -8.29 -7.80
CA PRO A 130 1.03 -8.65 -8.12
C PRO A 130 0.10 -8.72 -6.91
N ILE A 131 0.57 -9.26 -5.77
CA ILE A 131 -0.23 -9.34 -4.55
C ILE A 131 -0.53 -7.95 -3.99
N PHE A 132 0.48 -7.07 -4.00
CA PHE A 132 0.31 -5.68 -3.56
C PHE A 132 -0.72 -4.96 -4.43
N LEU A 133 -0.54 -4.96 -5.77
CA LEU A 133 -1.47 -4.28 -6.67
C LEU A 133 -2.88 -4.87 -6.63
N GLY A 134 -3.00 -6.21 -6.66
CA GLY A 134 -4.29 -6.87 -6.60
C GLY A 134 -5.01 -6.61 -5.27
N GLY A 135 -4.26 -6.57 -4.16
CA GLY A 135 -4.76 -6.14 -2.87
C GLY A 135 -5.26 -4.69 -2.91
N SER A 136 -4.45 -3.77 -3.44
CA SER A 136 -4.84 -2.36 -3.58
C SER A 136 -6.08 -2.16 -4.45
N ALA A 137 -6.18 -2.85 -5.58
CA ALA A 137 -7.38 -2.81 -6.44
C ALA A 137 -8.61 -3.34 -5.70
N LEU A 138 -8.49 -4.45 -4.96
CA LEU A 138 -9.60 -5.00 -4.18
C LEU A 138 -10.07 -4.00 -3.11
N ILE A 139 -9.14 -3.36 -2.41
CA ILE A 139 -9.46 -2.40 -1.34
C ILE A 139 -10.07 -1.13 -1.92
N LEU A 140 -9.56 -0.62 -3.04
CA LEU A 140 -10.19 0.51 -3.76
C LEU A 140 -11.59 0.16 -4.25
N GLY A 141 -11.82 -1.08 -4.70
CA GLY A 141 -13.15 -1.57 -5.03
C GLY A 141 -14.08 -1.61 -3.82
N LEU A 142 -13.61 -2.15 -2.69
CA LEU A 142 -14.38 -2.15 -1.43
C LEU A 142 -14.72 -0.73 -0.98
N ASP A 143 -13.77 0.20 -1.07
CA ASP A 143 -13.97 1.61 -0.73
C ASP A 143 -14.89 2.34 -1.71
N ALA A 144 -14.91 1.94 -2.98
CA ALA A 144 -15.84 2.47 -3.98
C ALA A 144 -17.30 2.15 -3.63
N TYR A 145 -17.58 0.91 -3.19
CA TYR A 145 -18.94 0.43 -2.88
C TYR A 145 -19.36 0.65 -1.42
N PHE A 146 -18.40 0.64 -0.50
CA PHE A 146 -18.64 0.71 0.95
C PHE A 146 -17.68 1.71 1.61
N PRO A 147 -17.70 2.99 1.21
CA PRO A 147 -16.77 3.98 1.70
C PRO A 147 -16.96 4.26 3.19
N TYR A 148 -15.94 4.86 3.80
CA TYR A 148 -15.99 5.41 5.16
C TYR A 148 -16.35 4.34 6.21
N ASN A 149 -17.43 4.55 6.97
CA ASN A 149 -17.85 3.72 8.09
C ASN A 149 -18.77 2.55 7.70
N ARG A 150 -19.05 2.32 6.41
CA ARG A 150 -20.02 1.31 5.97
C ARG A 150 -19.52 -0.13 6.09
N LEU A 151 -18.21 -0.34 6.07
CA LEU A 151 -17.59 -1.63 6.43
C LEU A 151 -17.49 -1.76 7.96
N GLY A 152 -18.66 -1.86 8.61
CA GLY A 152 -18.79 -1.75 10.07
C GLY A 152 -17.85 -2.66 10.88
N ALA A 153 -17.54 -3.87 10.41
CA ALA A 153 -16.59 -4.76 11.07
C ALA A 153 -15.15 -4.22 11.09
N LEU A 154 -14.73 -3.53 10.02
CA LEU A 154 -13.41 -2.90 9.94
C LEU A 154 -13.35 -1.61 10.77
N GLN A 155 -14.49 -0.92 10.91
CA GLN A 155 -14.59 0.31 11.70
C GLN A 155 -14.52 0.05 13.22
N TYR A 156 -14.78 -1.18 13.67
CA TYR A 156 -14.81 -1.57 15.09
C TYR A 156 -13.55 -1.20 15.87
N VAL A 157 -12.37 -1.25 15.23
CA VAL A 157 -11.08 -0.96 15.91
C VAL A 157 -10.81 0.53 16.07
N VAL A 158 -11.52 1.39 15.33
CA VAL A 158 -11.20 2.81 15.20
C VAL A 158 -11.42 3.58 16.51
N PRO A 159 -12.53 3.41 17.26
CA PRO A 159 -12.72 4.16 18.51
C PRO A 159 -11.59 3.94 19.51
N TYR A 160 -11.09 2.70 19.65
CA TYR A 160 -9.96 2.41 20.54
C TYR A 160 -8.66 3.11 20.12
N MET A 161 -8.41 3.25 18.81
CA MET A 161 -7.27 4.00 18.29
C MET A 161 -7.40 5.50 18.57
N VAL A 162 -8.61 6.04 18.43
CA VAL A 162 -8.92 7.44 18.73
C VAL A 162 -8.74 7.72 20.21
N GLU A 163 -9.29 6.89 21.10
CA GLU A 163 -9.13 7.02 22.55
C GLU A 163 -7.66 6.96 22.98
N LEU A 164 -6.88 6.03 22.43
CA LEU A 164 -5.45 5.95 22.69
C LEU A 164 -4.72 7.24 22.28
N ASN A 165 -5.11 7.84 21.16
CA ASN A 165 -4.52 9.10 20.71
C ASN A 165 -4.93 10.30 21.57
N VAL A 166 -6.17 10.34 22.05
CA VAL A 166 -6.59 11.35 23.04
C VAL A 166 -5.74 11.22 24.31
N TRP A 167 -5.55 10.00 24.80
CA TRP A 167 -4.68 9.75 25.95
C TRP A 167 -3.25 10.24 25.70
N LEU A 168 -2.67 9.96 24.53
CA LEU A 168 -1.34 10.46 24.16
C LEU A 168 -1.29 12.00 24.14
N VAL A 169 -2.27 12.66 23.52
CA VAL A 169 -2.34 14.13 23.48
C VAL A 169 -2.36 14.72 24.89
N THR A 170 -3.16 14.15 25.80
CA THR A 170 -3.21 14.57 27.21
C THR A 170 -1.91 14.26 27.95
N ALA A 171 -1.31 13.08 27.74
CA ALA A 171 -0.07 12.67 28.40
C ALA A 171 1.12 13.56 28.03
N PHE A 172 1.14 14.10 26.81
CA PHE A 172 2.17 15.01 26.32
C PHE A 172 1.82 16.50 26.47
N ASP A 173 0.69 16.83 27.11
CA ASP A 173 0.22 18.21 27.34
C ASP A 173 0.20 19.09 26.06
N LEU A 174 -0.33 18.53 24.96
CA LEU A 174 -0.33 19.21 23.66
C LEU A 174 -1.54 20.14 23.44
N GLY A 175 -2.54 20.08 24.32
CA GLY A 175 -3.82 20.77 24.21
C GLY A 175 -4.96 19.91 24.73
N THR A 176 -6.20 20.30 24.44
CA THR A 176 -7.38 19.51 24.83
C THR A 176 -7.82 18.59 23.70
N ALA A 177 -8.05 17.32 24.01
CA ALA A 177 -8.59 16.35 23.06
C ALA A 177 -9.76 15.57 23.68
N ILE A 178 -10.82 15.35 22.90
CA ILE A 178 -12.01 14.59 23.32
C ILE A 178 -12.37 13.61 22.20
N ALA A 179 -12.54 12.34 22.55
CA ALA A 179 -13.00 11.30 21.64
C ALA A 179 -14.53 11.19 21.65
N ARG A 180 -15.14 11.02 20.48
CA ARG A 180 -16.53 10.55 20.32
C ARG A 180 -16.60 9.61 19.13
N ASP A 181 -16.78 8.32 19.40
CA ASP A 181 -16.76 7.25 18.40
C ASP A 181 -15.49 7.31 17.53
N ASN A 182 -15.63 7.67 16.25
CA ASN A 182 -14.54 7.78 15.31
C ASN A 182 -14.05 9.22 15.10
N MET A 183 -14.51 10.18 15.91
CA MET A 183 -14.11 11.58 15.86
C MET A 183 -13.25 11.95 17.06
N MET A 184 -12.28 12.82 16.81
CA MET A 184 -11.41 13.44 17.80
C MET A 184 -11.55 14.95 17.68
N PHE A 185 -12.09 15.58 18.73
CA PHE A 185 -12.18 17.03 18.83
C PHE A 185 -10.92 17.56 19.51
N LEU A 186 -10.18 18.39 18.81
CA LEU A 186 -8.89 18.95 19.21
C LEU A 186 -9.05 20.45 19.42
N SER A 187 -8.46 20.97 20.49
CA SER A 187 -8.30 22.42 20.67
C SER A 187 -6.87 22.71 21.11
N GLY A 188 -6.17 23.50 20.29
CA GLY A 188 -4.76 23.83 20.47
C GLY A 188 -4.48 25.30 20.16
N ASP A 189 -3.22 25.60 19.86
CA ASP A 189 -2.69 26.96 19.80
C ASP A 189 -3.27 27.78 18.63
N HIS A 190 -3.84 27.11 17.63
CA HIS A 190 -4.35 27.70 16.39
C HIS A 190 -5.88 27.59 16.26
N GLY A 191 -6.58 27.09 17.29
CA GLY A 191 -8.04 26.97 17.31
C GLY A 191 -8.55 25.54 17.48
N HIS A 192 -9.78 25.32 17.05
CA HIS A 192 -10.47 24.03 17.15
C HIS A 192 -10.37 23.25 15.84
N PHE A 193 -10.18 21.94 15.94
CA PHE A 193 -10.12 21.04 14.80
C PHE A 193 -10.88 19.75 15.10
N ALA A 194 -11.60 19.20 14.12
CA ALA A 194 -12.31 17.93 14.25
C ALA A 194 -11.71 16.91 13.29
N LEU A 195 -11.06 15.89 13.84
CA LEU A 195 -10.41 14.84 13.08
C LEU A 195 -11.31 13.61 13.07
N GLN A 196 -11.81 13.24 11.89
CA GLN A 196 -12.58 12.02 11.71
C GLN A 196 -11.68 10.90 11.19
N VAL A 197 -11.64 9.78 11.93
CA VAL A 197 -10.83 8.61 11.58
C VAL A 197 -11.72 7.55 10.95
N PHE A 198 -11.33 7.05 9.78
CA PHE A 198 -11.95 5.88 9.15
C PHE A 198 -11.04 4.65 9.28
N TRP A 199 -11.57 3.45 9.08
CA TRP A 199 -10.79 2.21 9.16
C TRP A 199 -9.49 2.22 8.31
N PRO A 200 -9.41 2.84 7.10
CA PRO A 200 -8.14 2.91 6.37
C PRO A 200 -7.12 3.73 7.16
N SER A 201 -7.56 4.87 7.71
CA SER A 201 -6.77 5.80 8.54
C SER A 201 -6.49 5.29 9.96
N ALA A 202 -7.24 4.30 10.45
CA ALA A 202 -6.95 3.60 11.71
C ALA A 202 -5.90 2.48 11.55
N GLY A 203 -5.49 2.19 10.31
CA GLY A 203 -4.44 1.23 10.02
C GLY A 203 -4.92 -0.15 9.60
N VAL A 204 -6.23 -0.36 9.41
CA VAL A 204 -6.74 -1.64 8.90
C VAL A 204 -6.23 -1.88 7.48
N HIS A 205 -6.21 -0.84 6.63
CA HIS A 205 -5.66 -0.92 5.29
C HIS A 205 -4.17 -1.34 5.30
N SER A 206 -3.35 -0.70 6.12
CA SER A 206 -1.92 -1.05 6.23
C SER A 206 -1.69 -2.44 6.84
N ILE A 207 -2.55 -2.89 7.76
CA ILE A 207 -2.52 -4.28 8.27
C ILE A 207 -2.83 -5.30 7.16
N ILE A 208 -3.79 -5.02 6.27
CA ILE A 208 -4.11 -5.90 5.14
C ILE A 208 -2.92 -5.99 4.19
N ILE A 209 -2.36 -4.85 3.75
CA ILE A 209 -1.19 -4.84 2.87
C ILE A 209 0.00 -5.55 3.54
N TYR A 210 0.30 -5.21 4.79
CA TYR A 210 1.35 -5.87 5.56
C TYR A 210 1.14 -7.38 5.56
N SER A 211 -0.08 -7.84 5.84
CA SER A 211 -0.39 -9.26 5.95
C SER A 211 -0.16 -9.99 4.63
N LEU A 212 -0.62 -9.40 3.53
CA LEU A 212 -0.45 -9.96 2.18
C LEU A 212 1.03 -10.06 1.80
N VAL A 213 1.78 -8.97 1.94
CA VAL A 213 3.21 -8.91 1.58
C VAL A 213 4.04 -9.80 2.50
N MET A 214 3.82 -9.72 3.82
CA MET A 214 4.55 -10.52 4.80
C MET A 214 4.27 -12.01 4.63
N MET A 215 3.02 -12.41 4.38
CA MET A 215 2.70 -13.82 4.16
C MET A 215 3.39 -14.35 2.90
N ALA A 216 3.35 -13.59 1.79
CA ALA A 216 4.06 -13.95 0.57
C ALA A 216 5.57 -14.10 0.80
N PHE A 217 6.17 -13.17 1.56
CA PHE A 217 7.58 -13.21 1.92
C PHE A 217 7.94 -14.40 2.81
N LEU A 218 7.23 -14.58 3.93
CA LEU A 218 7.47 -15.67 4.89
C LEU A 218 7.25 -17.04 4.26
N LEU A 219 6.29 -17.21 3.35
CA LEU A 219 6.05 -18.48 2.66
C LEU A 219 7.29 -18.94 1.87
N LYS A 220 8.05 -18.01 1.28
CA LYS A 220 9.29 -18.33 0.55
C LYS A 220 10.47 -18.68 1.46
N MET A 221 10.45 -18.21 2.71
CA MET A 221 11.54 -18.45 3.64
C MET A 221 11.53 -19.89 4.18
N ARG A 222 12.71 -20.51 4.25
CA ARG A 222 12.93 -21.80 4.91
C ARG A 222 13.02 -21.65 6.43
N VAL A 223 11.91 -21.23 7.03
CA VAL A 223 11.78 -20.98 8.48
C VAL A 223 10.66 -21.90 9.04
N PRO A 224 10.79 -22.48 10.25
CA PRO A 224 9.72 -23.24 10.89
C PRO A 224 8.46 -22.40 11.10
N ALA A 225 7.30 -23.03 10.96
CA ALA A 225 5.99 -22.36 10.98
C ALA A 225 5.78 -21.51 12.24
N ARG A 226 6.18 -21.99 13.43
CA ARG A 226 6.08 -21.24 14.68
C ARG A 226 6.77 -19.89 14.63
N ARG A 227 7.93 -19.78 13.99
CA ARG A 227 8.65 -18.51 13.88
C ARG A 227 8.06 -17.59 12.83
N LYS A 228 7.55 -18.14 11.73
CA LYS A 228 6.76 -17.37 10.76
C LYS A 228 5.57 -16.71 11.45
N ALA A 229 4.84 -17.46 12.28
CA ALA A 229 3.72 -16.94 13.05
C ALA A 229 4.15 -15.82 14.02
N VAL A 230 5.28 -15.99 14.73
CA VAL A 230 5.82 -14.93 15.60
C VAL A 230 6.18 -13.68 14.81
N TRP A 231 6.92 -13.80 13.70
CA TRP A 231 7.29 -12.64 12.88
C TRP A 231 6.07 -11.92 12.31
N PHE A 232 5.07 -12.69 11.89
CA PHE A 232 3.81 -12.15 11.41
C PHE A 232 3.07 -11.37 12.51
N ALA A 233 2.94 -11.95 13.71
CA ALA A 233 2.28 -11.28 14.84
C ALA A 233 3.03 -10.02 15.28
N VAL A 234 4.37 -10.08 15.39
CA VAL A 234 5.20 -8.92 15.76
C VAL A 234 5.05 -7.78 14.76
N GLY A 235 5.01 -8.08 13.46
CA GLY A 235 4.83 -7.02 12.48
C GLY A 235 3.41 -6.48 12.40
N ILE A 236 2.36 -7.25 12.75
CA ILE A 236 1.02 -6.69 12.98
C ILE A 236 1.08 -5.66 14.12
N VAL A 237 1.67 -6.03 15.26
CA VAL A 237 1.80 -5.12 16.42
C VAL A 237 2.58 -3.86 16.04
N GLY A 238 3.69 -4.00 15.33
CA GLY A 238 4.45 -2.84 14.87
C GLY A 238 3.70 -2.00 13.84
N THR A 239 2.89 -2.60 12.96
CA THR A 239 2.01 -1.87 12.04
C THR A 239 0.96 -1.07 12.82
N VAL A 240 0.31 -1.68 13.82
CA VAL A 240 -0.59 -0.96 14.74
C VAL A 240 0.12 0.22 15.40
N ALA A 241 1.31 0.00 15.95
CA ALA A 241 2.08 1.06 16.60
C ALA A 241 2.40 2.23 15.65
N VAL A 242 2.82 1.94 14.41
CA VAL A 242 3.08 2.98 13.40
C VAL A 242 1.81 3.77 13.07
N ASN A 243 0.65 3.12 12.97
CA ASN A 243 -0.61 3.83 12.73
C ASN A 243 -1.05 4.68 13.93
N VAL A 244 -0.79 4.23 15.16
CA VAL A 244 -1.02 5.05 16.36
C VAL A 244 -0.16 6.30 16.32
N VAL A 245 1.14 6.16 16.03
CA VAL A 245 2.04 7.32 15.88
C VAL A 245 1.58 8.23 14.75
N ARG A 246 1.07 7.67 13.64
CA ARG A 246 0.53 8.47 12.54
C ARG A 246 -0.61 9.36 12.98
N ILE A 247 -1.64 8.80 13.60
CA ILE A 247 -2.78 9.58 14.10
C ILE A 247 -2.28 10.62 15.11
N PHE A 248 -1.32 10.26 15.96
CA PHE A 248 -0.77 11.17 16.95
C PHE A 248 -0.07 12.37 16.31
N LEU A 249 0.73 12.14 15.25
CA LEU A 249 1.38 13.21 14.50
C LEU A 249 0.36 14.11 13.77
N LEU A 250 -0.72 13.53 13.24
CA LEU A 250 -1.81 14.30 12.64
C LEU A 250 -2.53 15.19 13.68
N SER A 251 -2.78 14.65 14.87
CA SER A 251 -3.34 15.42 15.99
C SER A 251 -2.37 16.50 16.47
N TRP A 252 -1.08 16.19 16.59
CA TRP A 252 -0.05 17.16 16.95
C TRP A 252 0.01 18.31 15.93
N TYR A 253 -0.02 18.00 14.63
CA TYR A 253 -0.01 19.00 13.56
C TYR A 253 -1.24 19.93 13.64
N ALA A 254 -2.42 19.35 13.87
CA ALA A 254 -3.67 20.11 14.08
C ALA A 254 -3.62 21.00 15.33
N LEU A 255 -3.00 20.53 16.41
CA LEU A 255 -2.93 21.25 17.69
C LEU A 255 -1.88 22.36 17.69
N LYS A 256 -0.72 22.12 17.07
CA LYS A 256 0.50 22.94 17.24
C LYS A 256 0.95 23.69 16.01
N VAL A 257 0.48 23.33 14.82
CA VAL A 257 0.95 23.94 13.57
C VAL A 257 -0.16 24.70 12.85
N THR A 258 -1.33 24.08 12.68
CA THR A 258 -2.42 24.70 11.92
C THR A 258 -3.78 24.12 12.26
N ALA A 259 -4.81 24.97 12.35
CA ALA A 259 -6.21 24.55 12.34
C ALA A 259 -6.87 24.69 10.94
N ASP A 260 -6.08 25.12 9.94
CA ASP A 260 -6.50 25.17 8.54
C ASP A 260 -6.59 23.75 7.96
N ALA A 261 -7.78 23.41 7.45
CA ALA A 261 -8.09 22.07 6.95
C ALA A 261 -7.33 21.71 5.66
N GLU A 262 -7.08 22.67 4.79
CA GLU A 262 -6.38 22.44 3.52
C GLU A 262 -4.91 22.07 3.79
N ARG A 263 -4.24 22.89 4.61
CA ARG A 263 -2.85 22.60 5.04
C ARG A 263 -2.71 21.32 5.84
N TRP A 264 -3.73 20.96 6.62
CA TRP A 264 -3.75 19.70 7.35
C TRP A 264 -3.91 18.52 6.39
N GLU A 265 -4.77 18.63 5.38
CA GLU A 265 -5.00 17.57 4.39
C GLU A 265 -3.76 17.32 3.52
N GLU A 266 -3.00 18.36 3.16
CA GLU A 266 -1.70 18.22 2.50
C GLU A 266 -0.70 17.36 3.31
N PHE A 267 -0.68 17.53 4.64
CA PHE A 267 0.15 16.70 5.52
C PHE A 267 -0.42 15.28 5.66
N HIS A 268 -1.74 15.16 5.81
CA HIS A 268 -2.46 13.90 5.95
C HIS A 268 -2.27 12.97 4.74
N SER A 269 -2.35 13.51 3.52
CA SER A 269 -2.25 12.74 2.27
C SER A 269 -0.92 12.00 2.15
N VAL A 270 0.17 12.55 2.71
CA VAL A 270 1.52 11.98 2.61
C VAL A 270 1.94 11.17 3.85
N ALA A 271 1.45 11.54 5.03
CA ALA A 271 1.88 10.93 6.31
C ALA A 271 1.65 9.41 6.36
N GLY A 272 0.58 8.94 5.73
CA GLY A 272 0.25 7.51 5.66
C GLY A 272 1.35 6.66 5.04
N GLU A 273 1.77 7.01 3.83
CA GLU A 273 2.72 6.21 3.07
C GLU A 273 4.16 6.37 3.56
N ILE A 274 4.57 7.59 3.94
CA ILE A 274 5.91 7.86 4.47
C ILE A 274 6.19 7.09 5.75
N MET A 275 5.18 6.81 6.57
CA MET A 275 5.38 6.07 7.82
C MET A 275 5.28 4.55 7.61
N PHE A 276 4.29 4.09 6.87
CA PHE A 276 4.01 2.66 6.73
C PHE A 276 5.07 1.94 5.88
N LEU A 277 5.49 2.51 4.76
CA LEU A 277 6.36 1.81 3.82
C LEU A 277 7.79 1.64 4.35
N PRO A 278 8.46 2.68 4.90
CA PRO A 278 9.76 2.50 5.55
C PRO A 278 9.69 1.47 6.68
N TRP A 279 8.62 1.47 7.47
CA TRP A 279 8.40 0.44 8.48
C TRP A 279 8.34 -0.97 7.88
N LEU A 280 7.51 -1.19 6.84
CA LEU A 280 7.35 -2.49 6.19
C LEU A 280 8.69 -3.00 5.64
N PHE A 281 9.44 -2.16 4.91
CA PHE A 281 10.73 -2.53 4.35
C PHE A 281 11.78 -2.78 5.42
N ALA A 282 11.87 -1.92 6.43
CA ALA A 282 12.80 -2.09 7.55
C ALA A 282 12.51 -3.40 8.30
N PHE A 283 11.23 -3.69 8.55
CA PHE A 283 10.84 -4.92 9.25
C PHE A 283 11.18 -6.16 8.43
N ILE A 284 10.90 -6.19 7.12
CA ILE A 284 11.30 -7.30 6.23
C ILE A 284 12.82 -7.48 6.23
N ALA A 285 13.58 -6.39 6.15
CA ALA A 285 15.05 -6.42 6.19
C ALA A 285 15.57 -6.99 7.52
N VAL A 286 14.96 -6.62 8.65
CA VAL A 286 15.30 -7.16 9.97
C VAL A 286 15.02 -8.67 10.03
N VAL A 287 13.81 -9.11 9.62
CA VAL A 287 13.46 -10.53 9.60
C VAL A 287 14.45 -11.33 8.75
N MET A 288 14.78 -10.81 7.55
CA MET A 288 15.74 -11.42 6.64
C MET A 288 17.13 -11.52 7.27
N ALA A 289 17.63 -10.43 7.86
CA ALA A 289 18.95 -10.39 8.47
C ALA A 289 19.06 -11.35 9.66
N VAL A 290 18.04 -11.39 10.52
CA VAL A 290 18.01 -12.24 11.71
C VAL A 290 17.96 -13.72 11.33
N GLU A 291 17.03 -14.13 10.46
CA GLU A 291 16.91 -15.54 10.07
C GLU A 291 18.10 -16.01 9.22
N THR A 292 18.69 -15.15 8.38
CA THR A 292 19.89 -15.48 7.61
C THR A 292 21.10 -15.70 8.53
N ARG A 293 21.32 -14.79 9.50
CA ARG A 293 22.39 -14.96 10.49
C ARG A 293 22.21 -16.24 11.30
N ARG A 294 20.97 -16.57 11.64
CA ARG A 294 20.65 -17.79 12.38
C ARG A 294 20.90 -19.06 11.57
N ALA A 295 20.48 -19.10 10.31
CA ALA A 295 20.72 -20.25 9.43
C ALA A 295 22.22 -20.55 9.33
N ARG A 296 23.05 -19.51 9.09
CA ARG A 296 24.52 -19.64 9.04
C ARG A 296 25.13 -20.15 10.35
N ARG A 297 24.59 -19.76 11.51
CA ARG A 297 25.06 -20.24 12.81
C ARG A 297 24.75 -21.73 13.00
N LEU A 298 23.59 -22.19 12.58
CA LEU A 298 23.20 -23.59 12.66
C LEU A 298 24.05 -24.47 11.72
N GLU A 299 24.30 -24.00 10.49
CA GLU A 299 25.18 -24.68 9.54
C GLU A 299 26.61 -24.85 10.10
N ARG A 300 27.16 -23.79 10.72
CA ARG A 300 28.49 -23.85 11.35
C ARG A 300 28.57 -24.73 12.59
N ALA A 301 27.47 -24.92 13.31
CA ALA A 301 27.44 -25.78 14.49
C ALA A 301 27.30 -27.27 14.13
N GLN A 302 26.96 -27.57 12.86
CA GLN A 302 26.80 -28.92 12.33
C GLN A 302 27.99 -29.38 11.47
N ALA A 303 28.92 -28.47 11.15
CA ALA A 303 30.18 -28.72 10.44
C ALA A 303 31.32 -28.89 11.46
#